data_AF-A0A177GAW3-F1
#
_entry.id   AF-A0A177GAW3-F1
#
_cell.length_a   1.000
_cell.length_b   1.000
_cell.length_c   1.000
_cell.angle_alpha   90.00
_cell.angle_beta   90.00
_cell.angle_gamma   90.00
#
_symmetry.space_group_name_H-M   'P 1'
#
loop_
_entity.id
_entity.type
_entity.pdbx_description
1 polymer ?
#
loop_
_entity_poly.entity_id
_entity_poly.type
_entity_poly.pdbx_seq_one_letter_code
_entity_poly.pdbx_strand_id
1 'polypeptide(L)'
;MSATNKLTTYAVIDPGPNVLLEVTKSASPIEAVKKIEEKMRGSEYVATRSYDLGGEESLDGSDPVYLVYDLTDAELDDEGLTGEDAGLVRAQADEAGVVVSSAKG
;
A
#
# COMPACT_ATOMS: atom_id res chain seq x y z
N MET A 1 14.17 15.84 -21.98
CA MET A 1 14.72 14.82 -21.07
C MET A 1 13.54 14.00 -20.59
N SER A 2 13.48 12.71 -20.93
CA SER A 2 12.46 11.83 -20.36
C SER A 2 12.81 11.65 -18.90
N ALA A 3 11.96 12.13 -17.99
CA ALA A 3 12.08 11.76 -16.59
C ALA A 3 11.96 10.24 -16.54
N THR A 4 13.07 9.56 -16.22
CA THR A 4 13.00 8.16 -15.83
C THR A 4 12.18 8.16 -14.55
N ASN A 5 10.89 7.81 -14.66
CA ASN A 5 10.02 7.66 -13.49
C ASN A 5 10.62 6.53 -12.66
N LYS A 6 11.49 6.86 -11.70
CA LYS A 6 12.10 5.90 -10.80
C LYS A 6 10.96 5.34 -9.96
N LEU A 7 10.69 4.05 -10.11
CA LEU A 7 9.72 3.36 -9.26
C LEU A 7 10.35 3.17 -7.88
N THR A 8 9.54 3.37 -6.85
CA THR A 8 9.87 3.11 -5.45
C THR A 8 9.34 1.72 -5.08
N THR A 9 10.11 0.96 -4.29
CA THR A 9 9.62 -0.29 -3.70
C THR A 9 8.80 0.06 -2.47
N TYR A 10 7.52 -0.29 -2.48
CA TYR A 10 6.62 -0.08 -1.36
C TYR A 10 6.18 -1.41 -0.75
N ALA A 11 6.11 -1.46 0.58
CA ALA A 11 5.31 -2.44 1.31
C ALA A 11 3.89 -1.88 1.51
N VAL A 12 2.88 -2.64 1.10
CA VAL A 12 1.46 -2.31 1.30
C VAL A 12 0.87 -3.30 2.29
N ILE A 13 0.38 -2.78 3.42
CA ILE A 13 -0.23 -3.55 4.49
C ILE A 13 -1.74 -3.29 4.49
N ASP A 14 -2.54 -4.34 4.33
CA ASP A 14 -3.96 -4.36 4.68
C ASP A 14 -4.08 -4.72 6.18
N PRO A 15 -4.49 -3.79 7.06
CA PRO A 15 -4.57 -4.01 8.50
C PRO A 15 -5.86 -4.76 8.91
N GLY A 16 -6.62 -5.29 7.94
CA GLY A 16 -7.81 -6.09 8.20
C GLY A 16 -7.56 -7.32 9.08
N PRO A 17 -8.62 -8.08 9.41
CA PRO A 17 -8.54 -9.20 10.35
C PRO A 17 -7.53 -10.29 9.96
N ASN A 18 -7.24 -10.40 8.66
CA ASN A 18 -6.12 -11.17 8.16
C ASN A 18 -5.12 -10.18 7.57
N VAL A 19 -4.10 -9.84 8.35
CA VAL A 19 -3.07 -8.89 7.90
C VAL A 19 -2.41 -9.43 6.63
N LEU A 20 -2.48 -8.64 5.58
CA LEU A 20 -1.81 -8.92 4.32
C LEU A 20 -0.68 -7.91 4.14
N LEU A 21 0.49 -8.41 3.76
CA LEU A 21 1.63 -7.60 3.35
C LEU A 21 2.00 -8.00 1.93
N GLU A 22 2.09 -7.02 1.03
CA GLU A 22 2.56 -7.22 -0.33
C GLU A 22 3.61 -6.15 -0.67
N VAL A 23 4.68 -6.57 -1.34
CA VAL A 23 5.74 -5.67 -1.81
C VAL A 23 5.56 -5.42 -3.30
N THR A 24 5.59 -4.15 -3.70
CA THR A 24 5.42 -3.79 -5.12
C THR A 24 6.20 -2.53 -5.50
N LYS A 25 6.69 -2.49 -6.74
CA LYS A 25 7.31 -1.30 -7.32
C LYS A 25 6.26 -0.40 -7.95
N SER A 26 6.15 0.84 -7.48
CA SER A 26 5.13 1.79 -7.96
C SER A 26 5.63 3.23 -7.98
N ALA A 27 4.91 4.07 -8.72
CA ALA A 27 5.22 5.50 -8.85
C ALA A 27 4.75 6.32 -7.63
N SER A 28 3.80 5.80 -6.85
CA SER A 28 3.28 6.44 -5.64
C SER A 28 2.61 5.39 -4.72
N PRO A 29 2.33 5.73 -3.45
CA PRO A 29 1.58 4.88 -2.53
C PRO A 29 0.20 4.47 -3.07
N ILE A 30 -0.53 5.42 -3.67
CA ILE A 30 -1.85 5.15 -4.27
C ILE A 30 -1.75 4.13 -5.41
N GLU A 31 -0.75 4.27 -6.29
CA GLU A 31 -0.55 3.31 -7.39
C GLU A 31 -0.07 1.95 -6.88
N ALA A 32 0.62 1.88 -5.75
CA ALA A 32 0.92 0.62 -5.08
C ALA A 32 -0.38 -0.08 -4.62
N VAL A 33 -1.24 0.63 -3.90
CA VAL A 33 -2.53 0.08 -3.42
C VAL A 33 -3.43 -0.34 -4.57
N LYS A 34 -3.57 0.46 -5.64
CA LYS A 34 -4.35 0.07 -6.82
C LYS A 34 -3.88 -1.24 -7.43
N LYS A 35 -2.58 -1.47 -7.57
CA LYS A 35 -2.04 -2.73 -8.09
C LYS A 35 -2.38 -3.91 -7.21
N ILE A 36 -2.33 -3.73 -5.89
CA ILE A 36 -2.66 -4.78 -4.92
C ILE A 36 -4.17 -5.07 -4.94
N GLU A 37 -5.04 -4.06 -4.92
CA GLU A 37 -6.48 -4.27 -5.08
C GLU A 37 -6.83 -4.86 -6.45
N GLU A 38 -6.17 -4.47 -7.54
CA GLU A 38 -6.37 -5.07 -8.86
C GLU A 38 -5.97 -6.55 -8.88
N LYS A 39 -4.84 -6.92 -8.26
CA LYS A 39 -4.39 -8.32 -8.11
C LYS A 39 -5.40 -9.15 -7.32
N MET A 40 -5.95 -8.59 -6.23
CA MET A 40 -6.83 -9.33 -5.32
C MET A 40 -8.30 -9.38 -5.76
N ARG A 41 -8.80 -8.27 -6.33
CA ARG A 41 -10.24 -8.02 -6.56
C ARG A 41 -10.59 -7.74 -8.02
N GLY A 42 -9.57 -7.59 -8.88
CA GLY A 42 -9.73 -7.35 -10.31
C GLY A 42 -9.84 -5.87 -10.68
N SER A 43 -9.62 -5.57 -11.96
CA SER A 43 -9.64 -4.21 -12.51
C SER A 43 -11.02 -3.56 -12.46
N GLU A 44 -12.09 -4.35 -12.58
CA GLU A 44 -13.48 -3.87 -12.45
C GLU A 44 -13.74 -3.29 -11.05
N TYR A 45 -13.23 -3.94 -10.00
CA TYR A 45 -13.33 -3.41 -8.65
C TYR A 45 -12.61 -2.07 -8.56
N VAL A 46 -11.33 -1.99 -8.98
CA VAL A 46 -10.52 -0.76 -8.94
C VAL A 46 -11.17 0.39 -9.71
N ALA A 47 -11.82 0.10 -10.84
CA ALA A 47 -12.53 1.10 -11.65
C ALA A 47 -13.69 1.77 -10.89
N THR A 48 -14.27 1.10 -9.89
CA THR A 48 -15.35 1.63 -9.04
C THR A 48 -14.85 2.32 -7.77
N ARG A 49 -13.53 2.46 -7.57
CA ARG A 49 -12.95 3.06 -6.35
C ARG A 49 -12.30 4.42 -6.56
N SER A 50 -12.40 5.28 -5.55
CA SER A 50 -11.58 6.47 -5.36
C SER A 50 -10.48 6.16 -4.35
N TYR A 51 -9.32 6.82 -4.51
CA TYR A 51 -8.15 6.58 -3.67
C TYR A 51 -7.60 7.91 -3.19
N ASP A 52 -7.52 8.08 -1.88
CA ASP A 52 -7.06 9.30 -1.25
C ASP A 52 -6.01 8.98 -0.18
N LEU A 53 -5.10 9.93 0.04
CA LEU A 53 -4.19 9.88 1.18
C LEU A 53 -4.97 10.34 2.42
N GLY A 54 -5.07 9.45 3.41
CA GLY A 54 -5.61 9.72 4.73
C GLY A 54 -4.50 9.80 5.78
N GLY A 55 -4.93 9.76 7.04
CA GLY A 55 -4.08 9.62 8.22
C GLY A 55 -4.54 8.44 9.09
N GLU A 56 -3.94 8.29 10.27
CA GLU A 56 -4.29 7.23 11.23
C GLU A 56 -5.79 7.21 11.56
N GLU A 57 -6.46 8.36 11.58
CA GLU A 57 -7.90 8.47 11.83
C GLU A 57 -8.77 7.74 10.78
N SER A 58 -8.20 7.42 9.62
CA SER A 58 -8.91 6.68 8.58
C SER A 58 -9.12 5.21 8.96
N LEU A 59 -8.30 4.66 9.86
CA LEU A 59 -8.38 3.26 10.30
C LEU A 59 -9.67 2.94 11.06
N ASP A 60 -10.32 3.95 11.62
CA ASP A 60 -11.61 3.81 12.31
C ASP A 60 -12.82 3.88 11.34
N GLY A 61 -12.56 4.10 10.05
CA GLY A 61 -13.57 4.20 9.00
C GLY A 61 -14.13 2.85 8.54
N SER A 62 -15.17 2.90 7.69
CA SER A 62 -15.76 1.70 7.08
C SER A 62 -15.16 1.30 5.74
N ASP A 63 -14.37 2.19 5.13
CA ASP A 63 -13.71 1.95 3.86
C ASP A 63 -12.41 1.14 4.05
N PRO A 64 -12.00 0.32 3.08
CA PRO A 64 -10.68 -0.29 3.05
C PRO A 64 -9.57 0.76 3.20
N VAL A 65 -8.66 0.50 4.13
CA VAL A 65 -7.48 1.33 4.40
C VAL A 65 -6.23 0.48 4.26
N TYR A 66 -5.18 1.07 3.70
CA TYR A 66 -3.89 0.43 3.51
C TYR A 66 -2.79 1.31 4.10
N LEU A 67 -1.89 0.70 4.88
CA LEU A 67 -0.68 1.36 5.34
C LEU A 67 0.42 1.12 4.32
N VAL A 68 1.09 2.17 3.84
CA VAL A 68 2.12 2.05 2.81
C VAL A 68 3.44 2.56 3.36
N TYR A 69 4.50 1.76 3.18
CA TYR A 69 5.85 2.03 3.67
C TYR A 69 6.85 2.01 2.52
N ASP A 70 7.78 2.95 2.49
CA ASP A 70 8.90 2.98 1.53
C ASP A 70 10.02 2.06 2.02
N LEU A 71 10.38 1.07 1.19
CA LEU A 71 11.43 0.10 1.51
C LEU A 71 12.80 0.48 0.91
N THR A 72 12.91 1.60 0.18
CA THR A 72 14.12 1.94 -0.60
C THR A 72 15.40 1.96 0.25
N ASP A 73 15.29 2.46 1.48
CA ASP A 73 16.39 2.57 2.43
C ASP A 73 16.17 1.71 3.69
N ALA A 74 15.12 0.87 3.69
CA ALA A 74 14.90 -0.08 4.77
C ALA A 74 15.90 -1.24 4.63
N GLU A 75 16.60 -1.60 5.70
CA GLU A 75 17.49 -2.79 5.74
C GLU A 75 16.68 -4.10 5.81
N LEU A 76 15.60 -4.20 5.02
CA LEU A 76 14.68 -5.32 4.94
C LEU A 76 14.84 -6.07 3.62
N ASP A 77 14.74 -7.40 3.67
CA ASP A 77 14.74 -8.25 2.48
C ASP A 77 13.36 -8.19 1.79
N ASP A 78 13.22 -7.28 0.83
CA ASP A 78 11.96 -6.93 0.17
C ASP A 78 11.39 -8.04 -0.73
N GLU A 79 12.15 -9.10 -1.03
CA GLU A 79 11.69 -10.26 -1.81
C GLU A 79 11.00 -11.34 -0.94
N GLY A 80 11.19 -11.32 0.38
CA GLY A 80 10.75 -12.38 1.30
C GLY A 80 9.68 -12.00 2.31
N LEU A 81 9.25 -10.73 2.34
CA LEU A 81 8.33 -10.25 3.37
C LEU A 81 6.94 -10.87 3.26
N THR A 82 6.41 -11.29 4.41
CA THR A 82 5.08 -11.89 4.55
C THR A 82 4.22 -11.12 5.54
N GLY A 83 2.93 -11.48 5.68
CA GLY A 83 2.04 -10.83 6.65
C GLY A 83 2.57 -10.83 8.09
N GLU A 84 3.39 -11.82 8.48
CA GLU A 84 4.01 -11.90 9.80
C GLU A 84 5.05 -10.79 10.03
N ASP A 85 5.64 -10.27 8.95
CA ASP A 85 6.66 -9.22 8.96
C ASP A 85 6.07 -7.81 8.95
N ALA A 86 4.74 -7.66 8.91
CA ALA A 86 4.07 -6.36 8.91
C ALA A 86 4.49 -5.49 10.11
N GLY A 87 4.67 -6.09 11.29
CA GLY A 87 5.17 -5.37 12.47
C GLY A 87 6.61 -4.88 12.31
N LEU A 88 7.45 -5.65 11.61
CA LEU A 88 8.84 -5.32 11.34
C LEU A 88 8.95 -4.15 10.35
N VAL A 89 8.18 -4.22 9.25
CA VAL A 89 8.09 -3.15 8.25
C VAL A 89 7.68 -1.83 8.92
N ARG A 90 6.63 -1.84 9.74
CA ARG A 90 6.15 -0.64 10.44
C ARG A 90 7.18 -0.02 11.39
N ALA A 91 8.11 -0.83 11.90
CA ALA A 91 9.13 -0.38 12.85
C ALA A 91 10.41 0.14 12.18
N GLN A 92 10.68 -0.26 10.94
CA GLN A 92 11.97 -0.02 10.27
C GLN A 92 11.88 0.79 8.98
N ALA A 93 10.72 0.77 8.31
CA ALA A 93 10.52 1.48 7.06
C ALA A 93 9.82 2.82 7.30
N ASP A 94 10.12 3.80 6.44
CA ASP A 94 9.49 5.10 6.50
C ASP A 94 8.04 5.00 6.01
N GLU A 95 7.10 5.56 6.77
CA GLU A 95 5.70 5.62 6.35
C GLU A 95 5.57 6.54 5.13
N ALA A 96 5.13 5.96 4.02
CA ALA A 96 4.85 6.67 2.78
C ALA A 96 3.41 7.21 2.73
N GLY A 97 2.51 6.62 3.54
CA GLY A 97 1.20 7.17 3.86
C GLY A 97 0.13 6.13 4.14
N VAL A 98 -1.03 6.61 4.60
CA VAL A 98 -2.26 5.82 4.74
C VAL A 98 -3.13 6.07 3.51
N VAL A 99 -3.53 5.02 2.79
CA VAL A 99 -4.37 5.14 1.59
C VAL A 99 -5.75 4.58 1.89
N VAL A 100 -6.77 5.40 1.66
CA VAL A 100 -8.17 5.01 1.76
C VAL A 100 -8.67 4.68 0.35
N SER A 101 -9.17 3.46 0.16
CA SER A 101 -9.92 3.07 -1.04
C SER A 101 -11.39 3.18 -0.71
N SER A 102 -12.13 4.09 -1.33
CA SER A 102 -13.56 4.34 -1.09
C SER A 102 -14.40 4.08 -2.34
N ALA A 103 -15.69 3.75 -2.19
CA ALA A 103 -16.55 3.55 -3.36
C ALA A 103 -16.78 4.90 -4.08
N LYS A 104 -16.73 4.90 -5.41
CA LYS A 104 -17.24 6.04 -6.18
C LYS A 104 -18.75 6.15 -5.93
N GLY A 105 -19.19 7.33 -5.50
CA GLY A 105 -20.61 7.68 -5.41
C GLY A 105 -21.30 7.77 -6.76
#